data_AF-A0A1X7LQZ6-F1
#
_entry.id   AF-A0A1X7LQZ6-F1
#
_cell.length_a   1.000
_cell.length_b   1.000
_cell.length_c   1.000
_cell.angle_alpha   90.00
_cell.angle_beta   90.00
_cell.angle_gamma   90.00
#
_symmetry.space_group_name_H-M   'P 1'
#
loop_
_entity.id
_entity.type
_entity.pdbx_description
1 polymer ?
#
loop_
_entity_poly.entity_id
_entity_poly.type
_entity_poly.pdbx_seq_one_letter_code
_entity_poly.pdbx_strand_id
1 'polypeptide(L)'
;MTSSQRPPSSPFAPSRRQFLVATSVLATLSVVGLGALSAAHAQAASASTDADFDAFIELSKYLTGKTALDIEIGRAILTGLQGDDASTSATIAQLNAFVARTNTPANMLQSVLDASQPALAKLPKKVVTAWYLGVVGTGKNARTVAYEQALMYPPIADVIVMPSYARGVPGYWATPPVLSHS
;
A
#
# COMPACT_ATOMS: atom_id res chain seq x y z
N MET A 1 9.22 3.45 91.45
CA MET A 1 9.69 3.53 90.06
C MET A 1 10.47 2.27 89.74
N THR A 2 9.84 1.27 89.13
CA THR A 2 10.52 0.06 88.63
C THR A 2 10.02 -0.17 87.20
N SER A 3 10.88 0.12 86.22
CA SER A 3 10.57 -0.01 84.80
C SER A 3 10.86 -1.44 84.35
N SER A 4 9.85 -2.16 83.88
CA SER A 4 10.00 -3.49 83.28
C SER A 4 10.28 -3.35 81.79
N GLN A 5 11.47 -3.77 81.35
CA GLN A 5 11.90 -3.81 79.95
C GLN A 5 11.18 -4.96 79.20
N ARG A 6 10.67 -4.66 77.99
CA ARG A 6 10.02 -5.61 77.05
C ARG A 6 11.07 -6.13 76.05
N PRO A 7 11.07 -7.42 75.67
CA PRO A 7 12.03 -7.94 74.68
C PRO A 7 11.72 -7.43 73.27
N PRO A 8 12.73 -7.34 72.37
CA PRO A 8 12.53 -6.89 71.00
C PRO A 8 11.80 -7.95 70.17
N SER A 9 10.84 -7.50 69.36
CA SER A 9 10.16 -8.31 68.35
C SER A 9 11.06 -8.52 67.13
N SER A 10 11.31 -9.77 66.72
CA SER A 10 11.96 -10.07 65.44
C SER A 10 11.06 -9.69 64.26
N PRO A 11 11.59 -9.07 63.19
CA PRO A 11 10.81 -8.80 62.00
C PRO A 11 10.55 -10.10 61.22
N PHE A 12 9.33 -10.21 60.69
CA PHE A 12 8.90 -11.30 59.81
C PHE A 12 9.70 -11.23 58.49
N ALA A 13 10.59 -12.21 58.26
CA ALA A 13 11.32 -12.34 57.00
C ALA A 13 10.58 -13.35 56.11
N PRO A 14 9.88 -12.92 55.04
CA PRO A 14 9.20 -13.84 54.15
C PRO A 14 10.23 -14.72 53.42
N SER A 15 9.95 -16.02 53.33
CA SER A 15 10.87 -16.95 52.69
C SER A 15 10.95 -16.69 51.18
N ARG A 16 12.16 -16.76 50.61
CA ARG A 16 12.43 -16.57 49.16
C ARG A 16 11.54 -17.44 48.26
N ARG A 17 11.02 -18.57 48.76
CA ARG A 17 10.11 -19.47 48.04
C ARG A 17 8.71 -18.88 47.82
N GLN A 18 8.18 -18.09 48.75
CA GLN A 18 6.88 -17.43 48.55
C GLN A 18 6.97 -16.29 47.53
N PHE A 19 8.13 -15.65 47.40
CA PHE A 19 8.35 -14.58 46.42
C PHE A 19 8.42 -15.10 44.98
N LEU A 20 9.05 -16.26 44.75
CA LEU A 20 9.14 -16.87 43.41
C LEU A 20 7.81 -17.47 42.92
N VAL A 21 6.96 -17.93 43.84
CA VAL A 21 5.62 -18.44 43.47
C VAL A 21 4.69 -17.28 43.11
N ALA A 22 4.76 -16.15 43.83
CA ALA A 22 3.94 -14.97 43.55
C ALA A 22 4.27 -14.29 42.20
N THR A 23 5.53 -14.32 41.74
CA THR A 23 5.90 -13.75 40.43
C THR A 23 5.47 -14.62 39.24
N SER A 24 5.30 -15.94 39.44
CA SER A 24 4.87 -16.84 38.36
C SER A 24 3.38 -16.72 37.97
N VAL A 25 2.52 -16.33 38.90
CA VAL A 25 1.07 -16.18 38.65
C VAL A 25 0.73 -14.84 37.98
N LEU A 26 1.51 -13.78 38.22
CA LEU A 26 1.34 -12.48 37.54
C LEU A 26 1.92 -12.44 36.12
N ALA A 27 2.84 -13.35 35.78
CA ALA A 27 3.43 -13.45 34.45
C ALA A 27 2.54 -14.18 33.42
N THR A 28 1.55 -14.96 33.86
CA THR A 28 0.68 -15.72 32.95
C THR A 28 -0.59 -14.96 32.53
N LEU A 29 -1.10 -14.03 33.35
CA LEU A 29 -2.21 -13.15 32.95
C LEU A 29 -1.79 -11.99 32.03
N SER A 30 -0.51 -11.63 32.01
CA SER A 30 0.00 -10.52 31.18
C SER A 30 0.34 -10.95 29.74
N VAL A 31 0.69 -12.23 29.51
CA VAL A 31 1.05 -12.74 28.16
C VAL A 31 -0.19 -12.96 27.28
N VAL A 32 -1.34 -13.33 27.85
CA VAL A 32 -2.59 -13.51 27.07
C VAL A 32 -3.18 -12.17 26.62
N GLY A 33 -3.14 -11.15 27.49
CA GLY A 33 -3.65 -9.82 27.16
C GLY A 33 -2.83 -9.08 26.10
N LEU A 34 -1.50 -9.13 26.19
CA LEU A 34 -0.61 -8.52 25.19
C LEU A 34 -0.62 -9.28 23.86
N GLY A 35 -0.70 -10.61 23.88
CA GLY A 35 -0.80 -11.43 22.67
C GLY A 35 -2.10 -11.18 21.88
N ALA A 36 -3.24 -11.06 22.58
CA ALA A 36 -4.52 -10.75 21.95
C ALA A 36 -4.55 -9.34 21.35
N LEU A 37 -3.96 -8.35 22.02
CA LEU A 37 -3.84 -6.98 21.50
C LEU A 37 -2.90 -6.91 20.29
N SER A 38 -1.74 -7.58 20.32
CA SER A 38 -0.83 -7.64 19.16
C SER A 38 -1.46 -8.35 17.96
N ALA A 39 -2.20 -9.45 18.18
CA ALA A 39 -2.91 -10.13 17.10
C ALA A 39 -4.05 -9.27 16.52
N ALA A 40 -4.80 -8.57 17.36
CA ALA A 40 -5.85 -7.66 16.92
C ALA A 40 -5.28 -6.46 16.13
N HIS A 41 -4.16 -5.89 16.58
CA HIS A 41 -3.46 -4.83 15.87
C HIS A 41 -2.89 -5.31 14.53
N ALA A 42 -2.28 -6.50 14.48
CA ALA A 42 -1.79 -7.08 13.24
C ALA A 42 -2.94 -7.33 12.26
N GLN A 43 -4.07 -7.88 12.72
CA GLN A 43 -5.24 -8.13 11.88
C GLN A 43 -5.88 -6.85 11.36
N ALA A 44 -5.98 -5.81 12.20
CA ALA A 44 -6.48 -4.50 11.79
C ALA A 44 -5.55 -3.81 10.78
N ALA A 45 -4.23 -3.91 10.97
CA ALA A 45 -3.24 -3.39 10.03
C ALA A 45 -3.31 -4.10 8.67
N SER A 46 -3.42 -5.43 8.67
CA SER A 46 -3.61 -6.21 7.44
C SER A 46 -4.90 -5.84 6.72
N ALA A 47 -6.02 -5.76 7.45
CA ALA A 47 -7.31 -5.36 6.87
C ALA A 47 -7.28 -3.95 6.27
N SER A 48 -6.59 -3.00 6.91
CA SER A 48 -6.41 -1.65 6.37
C SER A 48 -5.55 -1.62 5.11
N THR A 49 -4.54 -2.49 5.04
CA THR A 49 -3.66 -2.61 3.85
C THR A 49 -4.44 -3.19 2.66
N ASP A 50 -5.28 -4.19 2.90
CA ASP A 50 -6.15 -4.76 1.86
C ASP A 50 -7.19 -3.74 1.37
N ALA A 51 -7.81 -2.98 2.28
CA ALA A 51 -8.76 -1.93 1.93
C ALA A 51 -8.11 -0.78 1.11
N ASP A 52 -6.90 -0.37 1.49
CA ASP A 52 -6.13 0.63 0.74
C ASP A 52 -5.80 0.14 -0.67
N PHE A 53 -5.43 -1.14 -0.80
CA PHE A 53 -5.16 -1.76 -2.08
C PHE A 53 -6.41 -1.86 -2.97
N ASP A 54 -7.54 -2.27 -2.41
CA ASP A 54 -8.80 -2.35 -3.14
C ASP A 54 -9.24 -0.97 -3.65
N ALA A 55 -9.15 0.06 -2.81
CA ALA A 55 -9.45 1.44 -3.19
C ALA A 55 -8.50 1.94 -4.31
N PHE A 56 -7.22 1.56 -4.25
CA PHE A 56 -6.25 1.87 -5.29
C PHE A 56 -6.59 1.18 -6.63
N ILE A 57 -6.98 -0.10 -6.60
CA ILE A 57 -7.36 -0.85 -7.81
C ILE A 57 -8.65 -0.28 -8.41
N GLU A 58 -9.63 0.09 -7.59
CA GLU A 58 -10.84 0.78 -8.04
C GLU A 58 -10.51 2.07 -8.79
N LEU A 59 -9.71 2.95 -8.18
CA LEU A 59 -9.26 4.19 -8.79
C LEU A 59 -8.51 3.92 -10.10
N SER A 60 -7.61 2.94 -10.09
CA SER A 60 -6.79 2.57 -11.25
C SER A 60 -7.63 2.09 -12.43
N LYS A 61 -8.66 1.26 -12.18
CA LYS A 61 -9.60 0.80 -13.22
C LYS A 61 -10.37 1.97 -13.82
N TYR A 62 -10.87 2.86 -12.96
CA TYR A 62 -11.57 4.07 -13.39
C TYR A 62 -10.67 4.98 -14.26
N LEU A 63 -9.42 5.22 -13.85
CA LEU A 63 -8.48 6.09 -14.58
C LEU A 63 -7.98 5.49 -15.90
N THR A 64 -7.77 4.17 -15.95
CA THR A 64 -7.21 3.49 -17.12
C THR A 64 -8.27 2.95 -18.09
N GLY A 65 -9.54 2.89 -17.65
CA GLY A 65 -10.63 2.25 -18.39
C GLY A 65 -10.47 0.72 -18.52
N LYS A 66 -9.55 0.10 -17.78
CA LYS A 66 -9.34 -1.35 -17.80
C LYS A 66 -10.27 -2.07 -16.83
N THR A 67 -10.81 -3.21 -17.24
CA THR A 67 -11.68 -4.06 -16.40
C THR A 67 -10.88 -4.94 -15.44
N ALA A 68 -9.67 -5.34 -15.87
CA ALA A 68 -8.72 -6.13 -15.09
C ALA A 68 -7.34 -5.45 -15.11
N LEU A 69 -6.66 -5.50 -13.96
CA LEU A 69 -5.32 -5.00 -13.75
C LEU A 69 -4.54 -6.04 -12.97
N ASP A 70 -3.24 -6.14 -13.24
CA ASP A 70 -2.37 -7.10 -12.56
C ASP A 70 -2.19 -6.72 -11.09
N ILE A 71 -2.40 -7.69 -10.19
CA ILE A 71 -2.43 -7.46 -8.75
C ILE A 71 -1.02 -7.17 -8.20
N GLU A 72 0.00 -7.86 -8.71
CA GLU A 72 1.38 -7.71 -8.22
C GLU A 72 1.96 -6.35 -8.63
N ILE A 73 1.73 -5.96 -9.89
CA ILE A 73 2.10 -4.63 -10.39
C ILE A 73 1.32 -3.56 -9.63
N GLY A 74 0.02 -3.77 -9.40
CA GLY A 74 -0.79 -2.84 -8.61
C GLY A 74 -0.22 -2.62 -7.21
N ARG A 75 0.19 -3.70 -6.52
CA ARG A 75 0.82 -3.60 -5.19
C ARG A 75 2.14 -2.84 -5.25
N ALA A 76 2.99 -3.16 -6.23
CA ALA A 76 4.26 -2.46 -6.42
C ALA A 76 4.06 -0.96 -6.69
N ILE A 77 3.06 -0.60 -7.49
CA ILE A 77 2.70 0.80 -7.74
C ILE A 77 2.25 1.49 -6.44
N LEU A 78 1.31 0.89 -5.72
CA LEU A 78 0.78 1.48 -4.48
C LEU A 78 1.88 1.68 -3.44
N THR A 79 2.72 0.66 -3.20
CA THR A 79 3.87 0.76 -2.30
C THR A 79 4.84 1.85 -2.75
N GLY A 80 5.11 1.95 -4.06
CA GLY A 80 5.97 3.00 -4.60
C GLY A 80 5.42 4.40 -4.36
N LEU A 81 4.10 4.60 -4.54
CA LEU A 81 3.42 5.88 -4.32
C LEU A 81 3.37 6.25 -2.83
N GLN A 82 3.06 5.30 -1.95
CA GLN A 82 3.08 5.49 -0.49
C GLN A 82 4.49 5.82 0.03
N GLY A 83 5.53 5.23 -0.58
CA GLY A 83 6.92 5.55 -0.26
C GLY A 83 7.33 6.97 -0.67
N ASP A 84 6.69 7.54 -1.70
CA ASP A 84 6.92 8.93 -2.13
C ASP A 84 6.07 9.94 -1.34
N ASP A 85 4.88 9.54 -0.89
CA ASP A 85 3.95 10.37 -0.14
C ASP A 85 3.08 9.52 0.80
N ALA A 86 3.28 9.67 2.11
CA ALA A 86 2.53 8.95 3.14
C ALA A 86 1.02 9.27 3.14
N SER A 87 0.60 10.38 2.53
CA SER A 87 -0.81 10.76 2.40
C SER A 87 -1.51 10.08 1.22
N THR A 88 -0.82 9.22 0.47
CA THR A 88 -1.35 8.57 -0.74
C THR A 88 -2.66 7.83 -0.49
N SER A 89 -2.75 6.95 0.50
CA SER A 89 -3.98 6.19 0.79
C SER A 89 -5.18 7.10 1.08
N ALA A 90 -4.97 8.15 1.89
CA ALA A 90 -6.02 9.13 2.18
C ALA A 90 -6.45 9.91 0.92
N THR A 91 -5.49 10.27 0.05
CA THR A 91 -5.76 10.96 -1.22
C THR A 91 -6.53 10.07 -2.19
N ILE A 92 -6.22 8.77 -2.25
CA ILE A 92 -6.96 7.78 -3.05
C ILE A 92 -8.41 7.71 -2.58
N ALA A 93 -8.64 7.56 -1.26
CA ALA A 93 -9.99 7.51 -0.70
C ALA A 93 -10.79 8.79 -1.02
N GLN A 94 -10.17 9.96 -0.91
CA GLN A 94 -10.79 11.24 -1.25
C GLN A 94 -11.13 11.34 -2.74
N LEU A 95 -10.27 10.84 -3.63
CA LEU A 95 -10.53 10.78 -5.07
C LEU A 95 -11.69 9.86 -5.41
N ASN A 96 -11.74 8.65 -4.86
CA ASN A 96 -12.86 7.73 -5.09
C ASN A 96 -14.18 8.33 -4.60
N ALA A 97 -14.20 8.91 -3.40
CA ALA A 97 -15.38 9.60 -2.88
C ALA A 97 -15.78 10.80 -3.75
N PHE A 98 -14.82 11.56 -4.27
CA PHE A 98 -15.09 12.66 -5.19
C PHE A 98 -15.74 12.16 -6.48
N VAL A 99 -15.13 11.17 -7.15
CA VAL A 99 -15.62 10.59 -8.40
C VAL A 99 -17.01 9.99 -8.22
N ALA A 100 -17.24 9.25 -7.15
CA ALA A 100 -18.55 8.66 -6.85
C ALA A 100 -19.63 9.74 -6.65
N ARG A 101 -19.29 10.86 -6.01
CA ARG A 101 -20.23 11.96 -5.75
C ARG A 101 -20.53 12.80 -6.99
N THR A 102 -19.53 13.06 -7.83
CA THR A 102 -19.70 13.95 -8.99
C THR A 102 -20.05 13.21 -10.27
N ASN A 103 -19.88 11.88 -10.30
CA ASN A 103 -20.03 11.04 -11.50
C ASN A 103 -19.26 11.63 -12.70
N THR A 104 -18.09 12.22 -12.43
CA THR A 104 -17.26 12.83 -13.47
C THR A 104 -16.69 11.72 -14.36
N PRO A 105 -16.69 11.87 -15.70
CA PRO A 105 -16.02 10.90 -16.56
C PRO A 105 -14.51 11.06 -16.47
N ALA A 106 -13.76 9.95 -16.60
CA ALA A 106 -12.31 9.93 -16.38
C ALA A 106 -11.54 10.93 -17.25
N ASN A 107 -11.97 11.15 -18.50
CA ASN A 107 -11.37 12.11 -19.43
C ASN A 107 -11.53 13.59 -19.01
N MET A 108 -12.51 13.91 -18.16
CA MET A 108 -12.73 15.25 -17.61
C MET A 108 -12.20 15.41 -16.20
N LEU A 109 -11.81 14.32 -15.53
CA LEU A 109 -11.41 14.36 -14.12
C LEU A 109 -10.31 15.39 -13.86
N GLN A 110 -9.27 15.41 -14.70
CA GLN A 110 -8.13 16.28 -14.47
C GLN A 110 -8.51 17.76 -14.50
N SER A 111 -9.29 18.21 -15.48
CA SER A 111 -9.69 19.61 -15.59
C SER A 111 -10.58 20.03 -14.41
N VAL A 112 -11.47 19.13 -13.96
CA VAL A 112 -12.31 19.36 -12.80
C VAL A 112 -11.47 19.46 -11.51
N LEU A 113 -10.47 18.59 -11.33
CA LEU A 113 -9.58 18.63 -10.17
C LEU A 113 -8.70 19.88 -10.18
N ASP A 114 -8.14 20.26 -11.33
CA ASP A 114 -7.32 21.45 -11.46
C ASP A 114 -8.11 22.72 -11.08
N ALA A 115 -9.41 22.77 -11.41
CA ALA A 115 -10.29 23.91 -11.09
C ALA A 115 -10.81 23.93 -9.65
N SER A 116 -11.10 22.76 -9.05
CA SER A 116 -11.86 22.68 -7.78
C SER A 116 -11.09 22.08 -6.62
N GLN A 117 -10.11 21.20 -6.88
CA GLN A 117 -9.40 20.42 -5.86
C GLN A 117 -7.91 20.22 -6.23
N PRO A 118 -7.11 21.29 -6.25
CA PRO A 118 -5.72 21.24 -6.69
C PRO A 118 -4.83 20.31 -5.83
N ALA A 119 -5.21 20.06 -4.58
CA ALA A 119 -4.51 19.11 -3.70
C ALA A 119 -4.58 17.66 -4.23
N LEU A 120 -5.69 17.27 -4.84
CA LEU A 120 -5.91 15.92 -5.38
C LEU A 120 -5.39 15.77 -6.83
N ALA A 121 -5.20 16.88 -7.53
CA ALA A 121 -4.95 16.92 -8.97
C ALA A 121 -3.66 16.23 -9.44
N LYS A 122 -2.69 16.02 -8.55
CA LYS A 122 -1.39 15.42 -8.90
C LYS A 122 -1.45 13.89 -8.98
N LEU A 123 -2.25 13.25 -8.12
CA LEU A 123 -2.22 11.80 -7.97
C LEU A 123 -2.73 11.04 -9.20
N PRO A 124 -3.82 11.42 -9.88
CA PRO A 124 -4.30 10.72 -11.08
C PRO A 124 -3.23 10.58 -12.16
N LYS A 125 -2.50 11.67 -12.44
CA LYS A 125 -1.38 11.66 -13.40
C LYS A 125 -0.27 10.70 -12.99
N LYS A 126 0.07 10.62 -11.71
CA LYS A 126 1.08 9.67 -11.20
C LYS A 126 0.62 8.22 -11.38
N VAL A 127 -0.63 7.92 -11.04
CA VAL A 127 -1.21 6.57 -11.18
C VAL A 127 -1.23 6.12 -12.64
N VAL A 128 -1.73 6.97 -13.54
CA VAL A 128 -1.75 6.67 -14.99
C VAL A 128 -0.33 6.48 -15.52
N THR A 129 0.59 7.37 -15.16
CA THR A 129 2.01 7.24 -15.56
C THR A 129 2.60 5.92 -15.10
N ALA A 130 2.35 5.52 -13.85
CA ALA A 130 2.87 4.28 -13.29
C ALA A 130 2.35 3.04 -14.02
N TRP A 131 1.06 3.00 -14.36
CA TRP A 131 0.48 1.88 -15.11
C TRP A 131 0.97 1.81 -16.56
N TYR A 132 1.04 2.96 -17.25
CA TYR A 132 1.38 2.99 -18.68
C TYR A 132 2.87 2.84 -18.93
N LEU A 133 3.72 3.48 -18.11
CA LEU A 133 5.17 3.42 -18.28
C LEU A 133 5.83 2.34 -17.41
N GLY A 134 5.13 1.82 -16.40
CA GLY A 134 5.71 0.89 -15.45
C GLY A 134 6.74 1.51 -14.51
N VAL A 135 6.67 2.84 -14.28
CA VAL A 135 7.64 3.59 -13.46
C VAL A 135 6.93 4.43 -12.40
N VAL A 136 7.39 4.35 -11.16
CA VAL A 136 6.94 5.17 -10.03
C VAL A 136 8.05 6.09 -9.57
N GLY A 137 7.72 7.29 -9.11
CA GLY A 137 8.69 8.31 -8.69
C GLY A 137 9.30 9.07 -9.86
N THR A 138 10.25 9.96 -9.54
CA THR A 138 10.89 10.84 -10.54
C THR A 138 12.39 11.00 -10.28
N GLY A 139 13.14 11.29 -11.35
CA GLY A 139 14.58 11.50 -11.28
C GLY A 139 15.30 10.32 -10.62
N LYS A 140 16.15 10.61 -9.63
CA LYS A 140 16.93 9.59 -8.88
C LYS A 140 16.06 8.62 -8.06
N ASN A 141 14.80 8.96 -7.81
CA ASN A 141 13.87 8.13 -7.05
C ASN A 141 12.95 7.31 -7.96
N ALA A 142 13.14 7.37 -9.28
CA ALA A 142 12.35 6.58 -10.22
C ALA A 142 12.64 5.08 -10.05
N ARG A 143 11.59 4.29 -9.92
CA ARG A 143 11.64 2.84 -9.71
C ARG A 143 10.79 2.15 -10.78
N THR A 144 11.38 1.17 -11.47
CA THR A 144 10.65 0.36 -12.45
C THR A 144 9.87 -0.73 -11.70
N VAL A 145 8.56 -0.74 -11.88
CA VAL A 145 7.63 -1.71 -11.28
C VAL A 145 7.05 -2.68 -12.31
N ALA A 146 7.04 -2.28 -13.59
CA ALA A 146 6.66 -3.13 -14.71
C ALA A 146 7.47 -2.75 -15.95
N TYR A 147 7.73 -3.72 -16.82
CA TYR A 147 8.31 -3.46 -18.13
C TYR A 147 7.45 -4.12 -19.21
N GLU A 148 7.42 -5.44 -19.25
CA GLU A 148 6.66 -6.17 -20.27
C GLU A 148 5.15 -5.93 -20.18
N GLN A 149 4.65 -5.85 -18.95
CA GLN A 149 3.24 -5.72 -18.64
C GLN A 149 2.77 -4.25 -18.51
N ALA A 150 3.65 -3.27 -18.79
CA ALA A 150 3.26 -1.86 -18.77
C ALA A 150 2.18 -1.61 -19.84
N LEU A 151 1.12 -0.87 -19.50
CA LEU A 151 -0.09 -0.80 -20.33
C LEU A 151 0.12 -0.18 -21.72
N MET A 152 1.25 0.51 -21.95
CA MET A 152 1.59 1.05 -23.27
C MET A 152 1.98 -0.03 -24.30
N TYR A 153 2.44 -1.22 -23.87
CA TYR A 153 2.97 -2.23 -24.78
C TYR A 153 1.94 -3.19 -25.39
N PRO A 154 0.98 -3.77 -24.64
CA PRO A 154 0.02 -4.72 -25.21
C PRO A 154 -0.72 -4.21 -26.46
N PRO A 155 -1.16 -2.94 -26.55
CA PRO A 155 -1.86 -2.44 -27.74
C PRO A 155 -1.02 -2.36 -29.01
N ILE A 156 0.30 -2.45 -28.92
CA ILE A 156 1.23 -2.30 -30.07
C ILE A 156 2.11 -3.55 -30.29
N ALA A 157 1.83 -4.63 -29.56
CA ALA A 157 2.70 -5.81 -29.51
C ALA A 157 2.72 -6.62 -30.82
N ASP A 158 1.72 -6.43 -31.68
CA ASP A 158 1.61 -7.02 -33.02
C ASP A 158 2.52 -6.33 -34.05
N VAL A 159 2.85 -5.05 -33.82
CA VAL A 159 3.63 -4.23 -34.74
C VAL A 159 5.05 -3.98 -34.23
N ILE A 160 5.22 -3.69 -32.95
CA ILE A 160 6.49 -3.24 -32.38
C ILE A 160 7.02 -4.27 -31.40
N VAL A 161 8.25 -4.74 -31.66
CA VAL A 161 8.98 -5.55 -30.69
C VAL A 161 9.46 -4.66 -29.56
N MET A 162 9.17 -5.07 -28.33
CA MET A 162 9.63 -4.39 -27.12
C MET A 162 11.16 -4.24 -27.12
N PRO A 163 11.72 -3.07 -26.76
CA PRO A 163 13.17 -2.91 -26.67
C PRO A 163 13.81 -3.97 -25.78
N SER A 164 15.05 -4.37 -26.07
CA SER A 164 15.79 -5.48 -25.43
C SER A 164 15.24 -6.91 -25.66
N TYR A 165 14.07 -7.08 -26.28
CA TYR A 165 13.54 -8.39 -26.66
C TYR A 165 13.75 -8.66 -28.15
N ALA A 166 14.25 -9.83 -28.51
CA ALA A 166 14.34 -10.28 -29.90
C ALA A 166 13.15 -11.23 -30.21
N ARG A 167 11.95 -10.66 -30.37
CA ARG A 167 10.71 -11.44 -30.64
C ARG A 167 10.28 -11.46 -32.12
N GLY A 168 10.91 -10.67 -32.98
CA GLY A 168 10.58 -10.58 -34.41
C GLY A 168 11.67 -11.12 -35.32
N VAL A 169 11.32 -11.31 -36.59
CA VAL A 169 12.30 -11.62 -37.65
C VAL A 169 13.20 -10.39 -37.84
N PRO A 170 14.54 -10.56 -37.97
CA PRO A 170 15.43 -9.45 -38.30
C PRO A 170 14.94 -8.70 -39.54
N GLY A 171 14.88 -7.37 -39.48
CA GLY A 171 14.41 -6.55 -40.59
C GLY A 171 12.89 -6.42 -40.72
N TYR A 172 12.09 -6.90 -39.74
CA TYR A 172 10.62 -6.77 -39.78
C TYR A 172 10.14 -5.33 -40.03
N TRP A 173 10.88 -4.34 -39.54
CA TRP A 173 10.61 -2.91 -39.69
C TRP A 173 10.68 -2.39 -41.14
N ALA A 174 11.21 -3.17 -42.09
CA ALA A 174 11.24 -2.79 -43.50
C ALA A 174 9.84 -2.84 -44.14
N THR A 175 8.93 -3.62 -43.57
CA THR A 175 7.54 -3.72 -44.06
C THR A 175 6.66 -2.76 -43.25
N PRO A 176 5.82 -1.92 -43.90
CA PRO A 176 4.88 -1.07 -43.20
C PRO A 176 3.94 -1.88 -42.30
N PRO A 177 3.57 -1.35 -41.12
CA PRO A 177 2.65 -2.03 -40.23
C PRO A 177 1.25 -2.11 -40.84
N VAL A 178 0.61 -3.27 -40.69
CA VAL A 178 -0.79 -3.46 -41.07
C VAL A 178 -1.62 -3.30 -39.81
N LEU A 179 -2.58 -2.38 -39.81
CA LEU A 179 -3.49 -2.20 -38.68
C LEU A 179 -4.37 -3.44 -38.56
N SER A 180 -4.14 -4.23 -37.51
CA SER A 180 -4.99 -5.35 -37.15
C SER A 180 -6.32 -4.80 -36.60
N HIS A 181 -7.37 -4.87 -37.42
CA HIS A 181 -8.75 -4.42 -37.17
C HIS A 181 -9.00 -2.90 -37.18
N SER A 182 -9.74 -2.46 -38.23
CA SER A 182 -10.58 -1.26 -38.21
C SER A 182 -12.03 -1.69 -37.96
#